data_AF-A0A5K1ISM8-F1
#
_entry.id   AF-A0A5K1ISM8-F1
#
_cell.length_a   1.000
_cell.length_b   1.000
_cell.length_c   1.000
_cell.angle_alpha   90.00
_cell.angle_beta   90.00
_cell.angle_gamma   90.00
#
_symmetry.space_group_name_H-M   'P 1'
#
loop_
_entity.id
_entity.type
_entity.pdbx_description
1 polymer ?
#
loop_
_entity_poly.entity_id
_entity_poly.type
_entity_poly.pdbx_seq_one_letter_code
_entity_poly.pdbx_strand_id
1 'polypeptide(L)'
;MTKEFDKRNAAKSRKVCEAMAEAASTGKRVLTERERRILDMWPKFEEEVPMNNFMGEIWKPVAGFDGKYEVSNCGRVRSIDHEVKSLGGWRTVKGRVLKQRVEHGYCRVQLSIDKSSHPHKQVHRLVAEAFVPNPENKPEVNHIDGCKTNNCSDNLEWVTSSENSIHALENGLQSHKSDEEMQKMWEASSKPVIRDDGEWYASASKAAGSIGAERSSVAKAIRRGSSIYGHTFRYADKLKRPVQSVLDADGVEIKVGDTVWFKGNPRPYAVVGVKDGSVRLHSKTHCSEESATTVWTDILTHIAPDSWERLEDDAEFNDETGIVGGNLDIVRRAKALAGVGVGR
;
A
#
# COMPACT_ATOMS: atom_id res chain seq x y z
N MET A 1 8.07 -9.71 23.78
CA MET A 1 7.04 -8.94 23.07
C MET A 1 6.39 -8.00 24.06
N THR A 2 6.17 -6.75 23.70
CA THR A 2 5.52 -5.76 24.58
C THR A 2 4.06 -6.16 24.78
N LYS A 3 3.53 -5.97 25.99
CA LYS A 3 2.11 -6.20 26.33
C LYS A 3 1.13 -5.54 25.34
N GLU A 4 1.57 -4.53 24.60
CA GLU A 4 0.80 -3.81 23.59
C GLU A 4 0.45 -4.62 22.35
N PHE A 5 1.32 -5.50 21.88
CA PHE A 5 1.05 -6.29 20.67
C PHE A 5 -0.06 -7.34 20.92
N ASP A 6 -0.01 -7.99 22.09
CA ASP A 6 -1.05 -8.92 22.53
C ASP A 6 -2.39 -8.19 22.72
N LYS A 7 -2.37 -6.98 23.29
CA LYS A 7 -3.58 -6.12 23.40
C LYS A 7 -4.18 -5.78 22.04
N ARG A 8 -3.36 -5.49 21.02
CA ARG A 8 -3.85 -5.15 19.67
C ARG A 8 -4.50 -6.34 18.97
N ASN A 9 -3.92 -7.54 19.09
CA ASN A 9 -4.53 -8.75 18.53
C ASN A 9 -5.80 -9.15 19.29
N ALA A 10 -5.80 -9.04 20.61
CA ALA A 10 -7.00 -9.24 21.43
C ALA A 10 -8.12 -8.26 21.02
N ALA A 11 -7.80 -6.97 20.82
CA ALA A 11 -8.77 -5.97 20.39
C ALA A 11 -9.32 -6.22 18.97
N LYS A 12 -8.49 -6.70 18.04
CA LYS A 12 -8.94 -7.08 16.69
C LYS A 12 -9.93 -8.24 16.74
N SER A 13 -9.59 -9.28 17.50
CA SER A 13 -10.46 -10.42 17.66
C SER A 13 -11.76 -10.07 18.39
N ARG A 14 -11.69 -9.18 19.40
CA ARG A 14 -12.87 -8.63 20.08
C ARG A 14 -13.87 -8.05 19.10
N LYS A 15 -13.40 -7.24 18.15
CA LYS A 15 -14.26 -6.66 17.12
C LYS A 15 -14.92 -7.73 16.24
N VAL A 16 -14.19 -8.79 15.89
CA VAL A 16 -14.74 -9.88 15.06
C VAL A 16 -15.80 -10.65 15.83
N CYS A 17 -15.54 -11.03 17.08
CA CYS A 17 -16.51 -11.75 17.91
C CYS A 17 -17.70 -10.87 18.32
N GLU A 18 -17.51 -9.58 18.61
CA GLU A 18 -18.58 -8.61 18.85
C GLU A 18 -19.46 -8.46 17.60
N ALA A 19 -18.87 -8.32 16.41
CA ALA A 19 -19.62 -8.27 15.16
C ALA A 19 -20.38 -9.56 14.87
N MET A 20 -19.80 -10.73 15.17
CA MET A 20 -20.49 -12.03 15.07
C MET A 20 -21.66 -12.13 16.04
N ALA A 21 -21.49 -11.70 17.29
CA ALA A 21 -22.53 -11.69 18.31
C ALA A 21 -23.66 -10.70 17.99
N GLU A 22 -23.32 -9.51 17.49
CA GLU A 22 -24.29 -8.49 17.07
C GLU A 22 -25.10 -8.94 15.84
N ALA A 23 -24.45 -9.55 14.86
CA ALA A 23 -25.14 -10.12 13.69
C ALA A 23 -26.13 -11.22 14.10
N ALA A 24 -25.80 -11.98 15.15
CA ALA A 24 -26.66 -13.01 15.71
C ALA A 24 -27.85 -12.42 16.49
N SER A 25 -27.60 -11.43 17.36
CA SER A 25 -28.63 -10.82 18.21
C SER A 25 -29.63 -9.98 17.41
N THR A 26 -29.18 -9.37 16.31
CA THR A 26 -30.02 -8.59 15.39
C THR A 26 -30.81 -9.47 14.41
N GLY A 27 -30.66 -10.80 14.46
CA GLY A 27 -31.33 -11.74 13.57
C GLY A 27 -30.85 -11.67 12.11
N LYS A 28 -29.83 -10.87 11.81
CA LYS A 28 -29.23 -10.77 10.46
C LYS A 28 -28.55 -12.07 10.03
N ARG A 29 -28.11 -12.88 10.99
CA ARG A 29 -27.42 -14.15 10.73
C ARG A 29 -27.76 -15.19 11.79
N VAL A 30 -28.09 -16.41 11.38
CA VAL A 30 -28.18 -17.56 12.30
C VAL A 30 -26.79 -18.14 12.48
N LEU A 31 -26.27 -18.13 13.71
CA LEU A 31 -24.97 -18.72 14.02
C LEU A 31 -25.04 -20.24 13.95
N THR A 32 -24.03 -20.82 13.31
CA THR A 32 -23.78 -22.26 13.38
C THR A 32 -23.42 -22.68 14.80
N GLU A 33 -23.60 -23.96 15.12
CA GLU A 33 -23.20 -24.50 16.43
C GLU A 33 -21.70 -24.29 16.71
N ARG A 34 -20.88 -24.37 15.67
CA ARG A 34 -19.44 -24.08 15.72
C ARG A 34 -19.15 -22.64 16.12
N GLU A 35 -19.87 -21.68 15.54
CA GLU A 35 -19.70 -20.25 15.86
C GLU A 35 -20.20 -19.91 17.26
N ARG A 36 -21.28 -20.54 17.72
CA ARG A 36 -21.72 -20.41 19.11
C ARG A 36 -20.66 -20.88 20.09
N ARG A 37 -19.96 -21.98 19.79
CA ARG A 37 -18.84 -22.46 20.63
C ARG A 37 -17.66 -21.50 20.62
N ILE A 38 -17.31 -20.93 19.47
CA ILE A 38 -16.27 -19.90 19.37
C ILE A 38 -16.63 -18.70 20.28
N LEU A 39 -17.88 -18.24 20.25
CA LEU A 39 -18.36 -17.14 21.10
C LEU A 39 -18.46 -17.50 22.58
N ASP A 40 -18.90 -18.71 22.94
CA ASP A 40 -18.92 -19.18 24.33
C ASP A 40 -17.51 -19.27 24.92
N MET A 41 -16.51 -19.50 24.07
CA MET A 41 -15.11 -19.51 24.48
C MET A 41 -14.47 -18.13 24.59
N TRP A 42 -15.16 -17.07 24.15
CA TRP A 42 -14.67 -15.70 24.13
C TRP A 42 -14.36 -15.10 25.51
N PRO A 43 -15.21 -15.24 26.56
CA PRO A 43 -14.92 -14.67 27.89
C PRO A 43 -13.69 -15.29 28.58
N LYS A 44 -13.16 -16.39 28.04
CA LYS A 44 -12.10 -17.23 28.63
C LYS A 44 -10.69 -16.65 28.42
N PHE A 45 -10.54 -15.60 27.61
CA PHE A 45 -9.26 -14.97 27.27
C PHE A 45 -9.02 -13.60 27.91
N GLU A 46 -10.04 -12.98 28.53
CA GLU A 46 -9.91 -11.68 29.22
C GLU A 46 -9.63 -11.80 30.71
N GLU A 47 -10.03 -12.90 31.34
CA GLU A 47 -9.82 -13.15 32.77
C GLU A 47 -8.89 -14.35 32.94
N GLU A 48 -7.97 -14.31 33.91
CA GLU A 48 -7.07 -15.42 34.26
C GLU A 48 -7.86 -16.59 34.89
N VAL A 49 -8.81 -17.18 34.16
CA VAL A 49 -9.70 -18.21 34.67
C VAL A 49 -8.86 -19.45 35.04
N PRO A 50 -8.94 -19.96 36.29
CA PRO A 50 -8.09 -21.06 36.75
C PRO A 50 -8.30 -22.37 35.97
N MET A 51 -7.19 -23.08 35.78
CA MET A 51 -6.97 -24.24 34.88
C MET A 51 -7.85 -25.50 35.04
N ASN A 52 -8.78 -25.56 36.00
CA ASN A 52 -9.51 -26.77 36.37
C ASN A 52 -11.03 -26.62 36.16
N ASN A 53 -11.51 -26.83 34.94
CA ASN A 53 -12.80 -27.45 34.57
C ASN A 53 -13.27 -26.95 33.20
N PHE A 54 -12.59 -27.40 32.14
CA PHE A 54 -13.23 -27.41 30.83
C PHE A 54 -13.96 -28.74 30.70
N MET A 55 -15.27 -28.75 30.95
CA MET A 55 -16.12 -29.90 30.63
C MET A 55 -15.97 -30.18 29.13
N GLY A 56 -15.24 -31.25 28.77
CA GLY A 56 -15.02 -31.66 27.38
C GLY A 56 -13.65 -31.34 26.76
N GLU A 57 -12.63 -30.99 27.55
CA GLU A 57 -11.27 -30.96 27.00
C GLU A 57 -10.77 -32.38 26.69
N ILE A 58 -10.34 -32.57 25.44
CA ILE A 58 -9.82 -33.83 24.93
C ILE A 58 -8.33 -33.64 24.62
N TRP A 59 -7.51 -34.58 25.04
CA TRP A 59 -6.07 -34.62 24.77
C TRP A 59 -5.77 -35.70 23.73
N LYS A 60 -4.91 -35.38 22.76
CA LYS A 60 -4.44 -36.32 21.73
C LYS A 60 -2.91 -36.26 21.60
N PRO A 61 -2.26 -37.38 21.25
CA PRO A 61 -0.81 -37.41 21.07
C PRO A 61 -0.37 -36.52 19.91
N VAL A 62 0.77 -35.86 20.08
CA VAL A 62 1.40 -35.08 18.99
C VAL A 62 2.21 -36.03 18.10
N ALA A 63 1.88 -36.08 16.81
CA ALA A 63 2.56 -36.93 15.84
C ALA A 63 4.04 -36.54 15.67
N GLY A 64 4.93 -37.53 15.54
CA GLY A 64 6.36 -37.32 15.31
C GLY A 64 7.20 -37.00 16.55
N PHE A 65 6.66 -37.21 17.76
CA PHE A 65 7.37 -36.98 19.03
C PHE A 65 7.33 -38.19 19.98
N ASP A 66 7.21 -39.40 19.46
CA ASP A 66 7.30 -40.67 20.21
C ASP A 66 6.43 -40.73 21.47
N GLY A 67 5.23 -40.15 21.43
CA GLY A 67 4.31 -40.12 22.57
C GLY A 67 4.80 -39.28 23.77
N LYS A 68 5.76 -38.37 23.58
CA LYS A 68 6.27 -37.50 24.67
C LYS A 68 5.33 -36.33 25.00
N TYR A 69 4.45 -35.96 24.07
CA TYR A 69 3.58 -34.80 24.19
C TYR A 69 2.17 -35.08 23.73
N GLU A 70 1.24 -34.33 24.32
CA GLU A 70 -0.15 -34.28 23.91
C GLU A 70 -0.58 -32.83 23.70
N VAL A 71 -1.52 -32.65 22.79
CA VAL A 71 -2.19 -31.40 22.50
C VAL A 71 -3.67 -31.52 22.82
N SER A 72 -4.25 -30.48 23.40
CA SER A 72 -5.67 -30.42 23.73
C SER A 72 -6.46 -29.66 22.67
N ASN A 73 -7.74 -29.99 22.52
CA ASN A 73 -8.67 -29.26 21.63
C ASN A 73 -8.84 -27.78 22.01
N CYS A 74 -8.48 -27.39 23.23
CA CYS A 74 -8.47 -25.99 23.68
C CYS A 74 -7.14 -25.26 23.36
N GLY A 75 -6.20 -25.91 22.69
CA GLY A 75 -4.92 -25.30 22.33
C GLY A 75 -3.88 -25.32 23.44
N ARG A 76 -3.97 -26.27 24.38
CA ARG A 76 -2.91 -26.52 25.37
C ARG A 76 -1.98 -27.63 24.89
N VAL A 77 -0.71 -27.58 25.30
CA VAL A 77 0.27 -28.62 25.00
C VAL A 77 0.92 -29.06 26.31
N ARG A 78 1.00 -30.37 26.55
CA ARG A 78 1.61 -30.94 27.75
C ARG A 78 2.63 -32.01 27.39
N SER A 79 3.66 -32.15 28.23
CA SER A 79 4.50 -33.35 28.22
C SER A 79 3.84 -34.45 29.02
N ILE A 80 4.08 -35.71 28.63
CA ILE A 80 3.64 -36.90 29.37
C ILE A 80 4.73 -37.31 30.37
N ASP A 81 4.34 -38.02 31.43
CA ASP A 81 5.27 -38.71 32.33
C ASP A 81 6.21 -39.60 31.51
N HIS A 82 7.52 -39.48 31.73
CA HIS A 82 8.51 -40.30 31.04
C HIS A 82 9.74 -40.55 31.92
N GLU A 83 10.43 -41.66 31.68
CA GLU A 83 11.66 -41.98 32.40
C GLU A 83 12.89 -41.42 31.70
N VAL A 84 13.79 -40.83 32.47
CA VAL A 84 15.07 -40.34 31.97
C VAL A 84 16.21 -40.99 32.75
N LYS A 85 17.23 -41.43 32.01
CA LYS A 85 18.47 -41.94 32.58
C LYS A 85 19.32 -40.77 33.10
N SER A 86 19.64 -40.80 34.38
CA SER A 86 20.52 -39.85 35.07
C SER A 86 21.79 -40.56 35.55
N LEU A 87 22.78 -39.79 36.03
CA LEU A 87 24.04 -40.31 36.58
C LEU A 87 23.83 -41.31 37.74
N GLY A 88 22.70 -41.23 38.46
CA GLY A 88 22.35 -42.09 39.59
C GLY A 88 21.25 -43.14 39.31
N GLY A 89 20.91 -43.42 38.04
CA GLY A 89 19.87 -44.39 37.67
C GLY A 89 18.72 -43.79 36.87
N TRP A 90 17.59 -44.49 36.81
CA TRP A 90 16.38 -44.03 36.14
C TRP A 90 15.56 -43.14 37.07
N ARG A 91 15.05 -42.02 36.56
CA ARG A 91 14.10 -41.17 37.28
C ARG A 91 12.87 -40.91 36.42
N THR A 92 11.69 -40.97 37.02
CA THR A 92 10.44 -40.54 36.38
C THR A 92 10.35 -39.01 36.42
N VAL A 93 10.19 -38.39 35.25
CA VAL A 93 9.88 -36.97 35.12
C VAL A 93 8.38 -36.84 34.92
N LYS A 94 7.72 -36.11 35.83
CA LYS A 94 6.29 -35.82 35.70
C LYS A 94 6.02 -34.88 34.52
N GLY A 95 5.00 -35.23 33.75
CA GLY A 95 4.44 -34.43 32.70
C GLY A 95 3.92 -33.09 33.22
N ARG A 96 3.96 -32.06 32.36
CA ARG A 96 3.47 -30.73 32.71
C ARG A 96 2.94 -30.03 31.47
N VAL A 97 2.01 -29.10 31.68
CA VAL A 97 1.61 -28.16 30.62
C VAL A 97 2.79 -27.26 30.28
N LEU A 98 3.12 -27.17 29.00
CA LEU A 98 4.25 -26.41 28.50
C LEU A 98 3.89 -24.93 28.39
N LYS A 99 4.83 -24.07 28.76
CA LYS A 99 4.68 -22.63 28.59
C LYS A 99 4.74 -22.28 27.10
N GLN A 100 3.67 -21.69 26.60
CA GLN A 100 3.61 -21.18 25.23
C GLN A 100 4.25 -19.80 25.16
N ARG A 101 4.89 -19.51 24.02
CA ARG A 101 5.39 -18.18 23.69
C ARG A 101 4.65 -17.69 22.46
N VAL A 102 4.18 -16.45 22.49
CA VAL A 102 3.68 -15.81 21.27
C VAL A 102 4.91 -15.38 20.47
N GLU A 103 4.90 -15.59 19.15
CA GLU A 103 5.91 -15.11 18.22
C GLU A 103 5.21 -14.74 16.89
N HIS A 104 5.42 -13.51 16.40
CA HIS A 104 4.68 -12.98 15.24
C HIS A 104 3.14 -13.10 15.34
N GLY A 105 2.62 -13.09 16.57
CA GLY A 105 1.19 -13.27 16.87
C GLY A 105 0.74 -14.72 17.07
N TYR A 106 1.54 -15.71 16.70
CA TYR A 106 1.17 -17.11 16.84
C TYR A 106 1.74 -17.72 18.11
N CYS A 107 0.94 -18.50 18.84
CA CYS A 107 1.43 -19.30 19.95
C CYS A 107 2.36 -20.41 19.43
N ARG A 108 3.54 -20.52 20.05
CA ARG A 108 4.56 -21.52 19.76
C ARG A 108 5.02 -22.22 21.03
N VAL A 109 5.38 -23.48 20.88
CA VAL A 109 5.98 -24.32 21.93
C VAL A 109 7.26 -24.94 21.39
N GLN A 110 8.26 -25.08 22.25
CA GLN A 110 9.46 -25.84 21.93
C GLN A 110 9.25 -27.28 22.38
N LEU A 111 9.39 -28.23 21.45
CA LEU A 111 9.22 -29.66 21.72
C LEU A 111 10.56 -30.37 21.49
N SER A 112 10.99 -31.22 22.42
CA SER A 112 12.19 -32.05 22.26
C SER A 112 11.84 -33.35 21.55
N ILE A 113 12.50 -33.61 20.41
CA ILE A 113 12.45 -34.91 19.72
C ILE A 113 13.46 -35.85 20.38
N ASP A 114 14.70 -35.38 20.55
CA ASP A 114 15.80 -36.09 21.18
C ASP A 114 16.67 -35.11 22.00
N LYS A 115 17.84 -35.57 22.46
CA LYS A 115 18.75 -34.74 23.27
C LYS A 115 19.35 -33.54 22.53
N SER A 116 19.31 -33.53 21.20
CA SER A 116 19.90 -32.51 20.32
C SER A 116 18.84 -31.66 19.60
N SER A 117 17.66 -32.21 19.30
CA SER A 117 16.66 -31.56 18.44
C SER A 117 15.46 -31.03 19.23
N HIS A 118 15.25 -29.72 19.14
CA HIS A 118 14.23 -28.98 19.90
C HIS A 118 13.47 -27.97 19.02
N PRO A 119 12.72 -28.41 17.99
CA PRO A 119 12.01 -27.49 17.10
C PRO A 119 10.93 -26.67 17.82
N HIS A 120 10.75 -25.43 17.35
CA HIS A 120 9.58 -24.64 17.68
C HIS A 120 8.41 -25.04 16.77
N LYS A 121 7.30 -25.45 17.38
CA LYS A 121 6.05 -25.80 16.70
C LYS A 121 4.96 -24.79 17.02
N GLN A 122 4.14 -24.48 16.02
CA GLN A 122 3.00 -23.58 16.17
C GLN A 122 1.82 -24.34 16.76
N VAL A 123 1.21 -23.79 17.82
CA VAL A 123 0.19 -24.50 18.60
C VAL A 123 -1.07 -24.75 17.77
N HIS A 124 -1.56 -23.75 17.02
CA HIS A 124 -2.72 -23.94 16.14
C HIS A 124 -2.51 -25.08 15.14
N ARG A 125 -1.29 -25.26 14.59
CA ARG A 125 -1.01 -26.37 13.69
C ARG A 125 -1.09 -27.72 14.40
N LEU A 126 -0.50 -27.84 15.59
CA LEU A 126 -0.58 -29.07 16.37
C LEU A 126 -2.03 -29.44 16.69
N VAL A 127 -2.86 -28.45 17.02
CA VAL A 127 -4.29 -28.65 17.30
C VAL A 127 -5.03 -29.06 16.02
N ALA A 128 -4.84 -28.34 14.91
CA ALA A 128 -5.49 -28.63 13.64
C ALA A 128 -5.14 -30.04 13.13
N GLU A 129 -3.85 -30.43 13.21
CA GLU A 129 -3.37 -31.76 12.83
C GLU A 129 -4.00 -32.89 13.69
N ALA A 130 -4.35 -32.61 14.95
CA ALA A 130 -4.93 -33.61 15.86
C ALA A 130 -6.47 -33.66 15.85
N PHE A 131 -7.14 -32.52 15.63
CA PHE A 131 -8.59 -32.38 15.86
C PHE A 131 -9.40 -31.96 14.63
N VAL A 132 -8.77 -31.37 13.60
CA VAL A 132 -9.48 -30.82 12.44
C VAL A 132 -9.17 -31.68 11.20
N PRO A 133 -10.17 -32.42 10.66
CA PRO A 133 -9.97 -33.22 9.44
C PRO A 133 -9.50 -32.35 8.27
N ASN A 134 -8.56 -32.87 7.48
CA ASN A 134 -8.05 -32.21 6.28
C ASN A 134 -8.15 -33.14 5.04
N PRO A 135 -9.37 -33.49 4.60
CA PRO A 135 -9.57 -34.42 3.48
C PRO A 135 -9.01 -33.88 2.16
N GLU A 136 -8.98 -32.56 1.99
CA GLU A 136 -8.48 -31.88 0.79
C GLU A 136 -6.97 -31.59 0.83
N ASN A 137 -6.29 -31.99 1.91
CA ASN A 137 -4.85 -31.78 2.13
C ASN A 137 -4.41 -30.31 1.93
N LYS A 138 -5.22 -29.37 2.41
CA LYS A 138 -4.93 -27.94 2.32
C LYS A 138 -3.71 -27.58 3.19
N PRO A 139 -2.84 -26.66 2.75
CA PRO A 139 -1.51 -26.47 3.37
C PRO A 139 -1.48 -25.55 4.59
N GLU A 140 -2.45 -24.63 4.72
CA GLU A 140 -2.48 -23.58 5.73
C GLU A 140 -3.62 -23.79 6.73
N VAL A 141 -3.45 -23.28 7.95
CA VAL A 141 -4.49 -23.26 8.99
C VAL A 141 -4.90 -21.82 9.24
N ASN A 142 -6.19 -21.54 9.12
CA ASN A 142 -6.80 -20.25 9.40
C ASN A 142 -7.43 -20.21 10.80
N HIS A 143 -7.46 -19.02 11.40
CA HIS A 143 -8.21 -18.71 12.61
C HIS A 143 -9.49 -17.98 12.20
N ILE A 144 -10.65 -18.60 12.39
CA ILE A 144 -11.94 -18.08 11.90
C ILE A 144 -12.29 -16.72 12.51
N ASP A 145 -11.93 -16.52 13.78
CA ASP A 145 -12.11 -15.25 14.50
C ASP A 145 -11.01 -14.21 14.23
N GLY A 146 -10.00 -14.54 13.41
CA GLY A 146 -8.81 -13.70 13.18
C GLY A 146 -7.85 -13.61 14.37
N CYS A 147 -8.10 -14.35 15.45
CA CYS A 147 -7.30 -14.35 16.68
C CYS A 147 -6.25 -15.44 16.69
N LYS A 148 -5.01 -15.05 16.39
CA LYS A 148 -3.86 -15.97 16.33
C LYS A 148 -3.50 -16.66 17.66
N THR A 149 -4.07 -16.19 18.77
CA THR A 149 -3.90 -16.77 20.12
C THR A 149 -5.05 -17.69 20.53
N ASN A 150 -6.20 -17.64 19.85
CA ASN A 150 -7.33 -18.55 20.09
C ASN A 150 -7.10 -19.85 19.32
N ASN A 151 -6.35 -20.77 19.92
CA ASN A 151 -5.97 -22.04 19.28
C ASN A 151 -6.98 -23.18 19.55
N CYS A 152 -8.24 -22.88 19.85
CA CYS A 152 -9.26 -23.92 19.99
C CYS A 152 -9.54 -24.60 18.64
N SER A 153 -9.70 -25.92 18.60
CA SER A 153 -9.96 -26.67 17.36
C SER A 153 -11.18 -26.16 16.61
N ASP A 154 -12.22 -25.72 17.32
CA ASP A 154 -13.45 -25.22 16.73
C ASP A 154 -13.22 -23.89 15.99
N ASN A 155 -12.21 -23.11 16.38
CA ASN A 155 -11.79 -21.86 15.74
C ASN A 155 -10.80 -22.06 14.59
N LEU A 156 -10.34 -23.28 14.33
CA LEU A 156 -9.31 -23.56 13.34
C LEU A 156 -9.87 -24.31 12.14
N GLU A 157 -9.45 -23.92 10.94
CA GLU A 157 -9.82 -24.60 9.70
C GLU A 157 -8.64 -24.69 8.74
N TRP A 158 -8.64 -25.71 7.88
CA TRP A 158 -7.64 -25.86 6.83
C TRP A 158 -8.05 -25.05 5.59
N VAL A 159 -7.14 -24.24 5.07
CA VAL A 159 -7.36 -23.33 3.93
C VAL A 159 -6.18 -23.35 2.95
N THR A 160 -6.46 -22.91 1.74
CA THR A 160 -5.45 -22.51 0.76
C THR A 160 -5.00 -21.06 1.02
N SER A 161 -3.85 -20.68 0.47
CA SER A 161 -3.33 -19.31 0.60
C SER A 161 -4.27 -18.25 0.03
N SER A 162 -5.00 -18.59 -1.04
CA SER A 162 -6.00 -17.70 -1.65
C SER A 162 -7.21 -17.50 -0.74
N GLU A 163 -7.77 -18.59 -0.19
CA GLU A 163 -8.89 -18.52 0.76
C GLU A 163 -8.51 -17.71 2.01
N ASN A 164 -7.31 -17.95 2.55
CA ASN A 164 -6.79 -17.20 3.71
C ASN A 164 -6.67 -15.69 3.41
N SER A 165 -6.21 -15.34 2.20
CA SER A 165 -6.09 -13.95 1.76
C SER A 165 -7.44 -13.26 1.61
N ILE A 166 -8.43 -13.96 1.02
CA ILE A 166 -9.81 -13.48 0.90
C ILE A 166 -10.42 -13.26 2.28
N HIS A 167 -10.31 -14.25 3.17
CA HIS A 167 -10.81 -14.15 4.55
C HIS A 167 -10.19 -12.97 5.29
N ALA A 168 -8.89 -12.74 5.13
CA ALA A 168 -8.20 -11.61 5.75
C ALA A 168 -8.65 -10.25 5.19
N LEU A 169 -9.02 -10.18 3.91
CA LEU A 169 -9.57 -8.99 3.27
C LEU A 169 -10.99 -8.71 3.77
N GLU A 170 -11.88 -9.71 3.75
CA GLU A 170 -13.26 -9.60 4.20
C GLU A 170 -13.38 -9.18 5.66
N ASN A 171 -12.47 -9.64 6.51
CA ASN A 171 -12.44 -9.29 7.94
C ASN A 171 -11.60 -8.03 8.25
N GLY A 172 -11.10 -7.31 7.24
CA GLY A 172 -10.27 -6.11 7.44
C GLY A 172 -9.00 -6.37 8.24
N LEU A 173 -8.49 -7.60 8.22
CA LEU A 173 -7.28 -8.01 8.94
C LEU A 173 -6.00 -7.57 8.21
N GLN A 174 -6.09 -7.35 6.89
CA GLN A 174 -5.01 -6.76 6.09
C GLN A 174 -4.97 -5.24 6.26
N SER A 175 -3.79 -4.71 6.63
CA SER A 175 -3.55 -3.27 6.54
C SER A 175 -3.23 -2.92 5.08
N HIS A 176 -4.24 -2.52 4.32
CA HIS A 176 -3.98 -1.82 3.07
C HIS A 176 -3.53 -0.41 3.41
N LYS A 177 -2.33 -0.06 2.94
CA LYS A 177 -1.94 1.35 2.87
C LYS A 177 -2.82 1.99 1.80
N SER A 178 -3.34 3.18 2.07
CA SER A 178 -4.08 3.95 1.07
C SER A 178 -3.22 4.16 -0.18
N ASP A 179 -3.87 4.36 -1.32
CA ASP A 179 -3.18 4.68 -2.57
C ASP A 179 -2.27 5.93 -2.40
N GLU A 180 -2.68 6.88 -1.57
CA GLU A 180 -1.88 8.05 -1.19
C GLU A 180 -0.62 7.70 -0.39
N GLU A 181 -0.71 6.78 0.57
CA GLU A 181 0.45 6.32 1.34
C GLU A 181 1.42 5.51 0.47
N MET A 182 0.88 4.70 -0.44
CA MET A 182 1.67 3.96 -1.42
C MET A 182 2.39 4.91 -2.40
N GLN A 183 1.68 5.94 -2.87
CA GLN A 183 2.22 6.98 -3.75
C GLN A 183 3.33 7.78 -3.05
N LYS A 184 3.11 8.24 -1.82
CA LYS A 184 4.14 8.95 -1.03
C LYS A 184 5.38 8.09 -0.79
N MET A 185 5.22 6.79 -0.55
CA MET A 185 6.35 5.86 -0.41
C MET A 185 7.10 5.65 -1.72
N TRP A 186 6.39 5.53 -2.85
CA TRP A 186 7.00 5.45 -4.17
C TRP A 186 7.81 6.71 -4.45
N GLU A 187 7.21 7.88 -4.25
CA GLU A 187 7.82 9.18 -4.51
C GLU A 187 9.04 9.43 -3.60
N ALA A 188 8.96 9.08 -2.32
CA ALA A 188 10.07 9.21 -1.37
C ALA A 188 11.25 8.25 -1.65
N SER A 189 10.98 7.10 -2.27
CA SER A 189 12.01 6.09 -2.61
C SER A 189 12.61 6.28 -4.01
N SER A 190 11.95 7.05 -4.88
CA SER A 190 12.42 7.34 -6.23
C SER A 190 13.55 8.36 -6.18
N LYS A 191 14.80 7.86 -6.17
CA LYS A 191 15.98 8.69 -6.36
C LYS A 191 16.09 9.05 -7.84
N PRO A 192 16.02 10.34 -8.21
CA PRO A 192 16.22 10.76 -9.59
C PRO A 192 17.61 10.39 -10.08
N VAL A 193 17.70 10.11 -11.37
CA VAL A 193 18.92 9.66 -12.04
C VAL A 193 19.24 10.64 -13.17
N ILE A 194 20.51 10.98 -13.31
CA ILE A 194 21.03 11.79 -14.41
C ILE A 194 21.93 10.89 -15.26
N ARG A 195 21.71 10.91 -16.58
CA ARG A 195 22.56 10.27 -17.59
C ARG A 195 23.73 11.19 -17.95
N ASP A 196 24.80 10.64 -18.51
CA ASP A 196 26.02 11.38 -18.86
C ASP A 196 25.82 12.56 -19.81
N ASP A 197 24.82 12.51 -20.68
CA ASP A 197 24.40 13.61 -21.55
C ASP A 197 23.61 14.72 -20.85
N GLY A 198 23.38 14.59 -19.54
CA GLY A 198 22.64 15.54 -18.74
C GLY A 198 21.12 15.30 -18.70
N GLU A 199 20.62 14.26 -19.38
CA GLU A 199 19.19 13.94 -19.32
C GLU A 199 18.78 13.50 -17.90
N TRP A 200 17.67 14.07 -17.44
CA TRP A 200 17.12 13.82 -16.12
C TRP A 200 15.98 12.79 -16.18
N TYR A 201 16.02 11.84 -15.24
CA TYR A 201 15.01 10.81 -15.10
C TYR A 201 14.47 10.77 -13.67
N ALA A 202 13.14 10.70 -13.55
CA ALA A 202 12.47 10.63 -12.24
C ALA A 202 12.86 9.40 -11.42
N SER A 203 13.38 8.34 -12.03
CA SER A 203 13.88 7.15 -11.34
C SER A 203 14.79 6.31 -12.23
N ALA A 204 15.52 5.38 -11.61
CA ALA A 204 16.30 4.36 -12.32
C ALA A 204 15.46 3.49 -13.27
N SER A 205 14.16 3.29 -13.01
CA SER A 205 13.28 2.57 -13.96
C SER A 205 13.04 3.38 -15.23
N LYS A 206 12.81 4.70 -15.11
CA LYS A 206 12.60 5.57 -16.26
C LYS A 206 13.89 5.70 -17.09
N ALA A 207 15.04 5.83 -16.43
CA ALA A 207 16.34 5.80 -17.08
C ALA A 207 16.63 4.46 -17.77
N ALA A 208 16.24 3.33 -17.15
CA ALA A 208 16.40 2.02 -17.77
C ALA A 208 15.53 1.86 -19.01
N GLY A 209 14.29 2.37 -18.97
CA GLY A 209 13.38 2.34 -20.11
C GLY A 209 13.90 3.10 -21.34
N SER A 210 14.60 4.23 -21.17
CA SER A 210 15.11 5.00 -22.31
C SER A 210 16.23 4.31 -23.07
N ILE A 211 16.96 3.40 -22.41
CA ILE A 211 18.04 2.61 -23.02
C ILE A 211 17.67 1.13 -23.22
N GLY A 212 16.40 0.75 -22.99
CA GLY A 212 15.94 -0.63 -23.10
C GLY A 212 16.56 -1.61 -22.08
N ALA A 213 17.03 -1.11 -20.94
CA ALA A 213 17.64 -1.91 -19.89
C ALA A 213 16.66 -2.27 -18.77
N GLU A 214 17.04 -3.23 -17.93
CA GLU A 214 16.33 -3.51 -16.68
C GLU A 214 16.75 -2.53 -15.57
N ARG A 215 15.81 -2.09 -14.73
CA ARG A 215 16.07 -1.18 -13.59
C ARG A 215 17.20 -1.67 -12.67
N SER A 216 17.27 -2.98 -12.46
CA SER A 216 18.31 -3.62 -11.61
C SER A 216 19.71 -3.41 -12.18
N SER A 217 19.85 -3.48 -13.51
CA SER A 217 21.11 -3.29 -14.25
C SER A 217 21.60 -1.85 -14.16
N VAL A 218 20.71 -0.86 -14.36
CA VAL A 218 21.06 0.57 -14.19
C VAL A 218 21.45 0.87 -12.73
N ALA A 219 20.70 0.37 -11.74
CA ALA A 219 21.05 0.57 -10.33
C ALA A 219 22.39 -0.09 -9.93
N LYS A 220 22.79 -1.16 -10.60
CA LYS A 220 24.10 -1.82 -10.42
C LYS A 220 25.22 -1.02 -11.09
N ALA A 221 24.98 -0.48 -12.28
CA ALA A 221 25.90 0.38 -13.00
C ALA A 221 26.24 1.64 -12.20
N ILE A 222 25.23 2.33 -11.66
CA ILE A 222 25.40 3.52 -10.80
C ILE A 222 26.27 3.20 -9.58
N ARG A 223 26.00 2.07 -8.89
CA ARG A 223 26.77 1.68 -7.69
C ARG A 223 28.23 1.34 -7.97
N ARG A 224 28.51 0.82 -9.17
CA ARG A 224 29.85 0.39 -9.59
C ARG A 224 30.62 1.47 -10.35
N GLY A 225 29.97 2.60 -10.67
CA GLY A 225 30.55 3.62 -11.54
C GLY A 225 30.86 3.10 -12.95
N SER A 226 30.11 2.09 -13.42
CA SER A 226 30.35 1.46 -14.73
C SER A 226 29.33 1.96 -15.76
N SER A 227 29.70 1.93 -17.04
CA SER A 227 28.75 2.20 -18.13
C SER A 227 27.85 0.99 -18.41
N ILE A 228 26.66 1.26 -18.93
CA ILE A 228 25.68 0.29 -19.40
C ILE A 228 25.15 0.77 -20.75
N TYR A 229 25.26 -0.07 -21.78
CA TYR A 229 24.92 0.28 -23.16
C TYR A 229 25.56 1.61 -23.63
N GLY A 230 26.81 1.86 -23.23
CA GLY A 230 27.53 3.09 -23.61
C GLY A 230 27.24 4.31 -22.73
N HIS A 231 26.26 4.23 -21.81
CA HIS A 231 25.86 5.34 -20.95
C HIS A 231 26.30 5.14 -19.51
N THR A 232 26.71 6.21 -18.85
CA THR A 232 26.90 6.25 -17.40
C THR A 232 25.76 6.99 -16.73
N PHE A 233 25.45 6.58 -15.50
CA PHE A 233 24.34 7.12 -14.72
C PHE A 233 24.81 7.46 -13.32
N ARG A 234 24.25 8.53 -12.75
CA ARG A 234 24.45 8.90 -11.34
C ARG A 234 23.12 9.29 -10.70
N TYR A 235 23.00 9.07 -9.40
CA TYR A 235 21.88 9.67 -8.67
C TYR A 235 22.06 11.19 -8.60
N ALA A 236 20.98 11.92 -8.83
CA ALA A 236 20.99 13.35 -8.55
C ALA A 236 20.95 13.57 -7.04
N ASP A 237 21.62 14.61 -6.55
CA ASP A 237 21.38 15.12 -5.21
C ASP A 237 19.91 15.50 -5.06
N LYS A 238 19.37 15.47 -3.83
CA LYS A 238 17.97 15.80 -3.51
C LYS A 238 17.65 17.28 -3.78
N LEU A 239 17.79 17.73 -5.01
CA LEU A 239 17.37 19.02 -5.48
C LEU A 239 15.97 18.88 -6.05
N LYS A 240 15.09 19.82 -5.66
CA LYS A 240 13.75 20.01 -6.21
C LYS A 240 13.81 19.79 -7.71
N ARG A 241 12.86 19.01 -8.25
CA ARG A 241 12.69 18.80 -9.69
C ARG A 241 13.00 20.13 -10.40
N PRO A 242 13.91 20.19 -11.40
CA PRO A 242 13.94 21.35 -12.26
C PRO A 242 12.50 21.50 -12.79
N VAL A 243 11.87 22.63 -12.48
CA VAL A 243 10.55 22.95 -13.03
C VAL A 243 10.75 22.90 -14.53
N GLN A 244 10.13 21.92 -15.18
CA GLN A 244 10.22 21.80 -16.62
C GLN A 244 9.51 23.04 -17.16
N SER A 245 10.27 24.00 -17.69
CA SER A 245 9.73 25.22 -18.27
C SER A 245 8.91 24.80 -19.48
N VAL A 246 7.58 24.93 -19.39
CA VAL A 246 6.70 24.64 -20.51
C VAL A 246 6.40 25.96 -21.18
N LEU A 247 6.65 26.06 -22.49
CA LEU A 247 6.40 27.27 -23.26
C LEU A 247 4.99 27.23 -23.86
N ASP A 248 4.36 28.39 -23.92
CA ASP A 248 3.14 28.62 -24.70
C ASP A 248 3.46 28.69 -26.20
N ALA A 249 2.42 28.91 -27.01
CA ALA A 249 2.53 28.95 -28.45
C ALA A 249 3.32 30.15 -29.01
N ASP A 250 3.66 31.12 -28.15
CA ASP A 250 4.43 32.32 -28.49
C ASP A 250 5.85 32.26 -27.87
N GLY A 251 6.21 31.11 -27.29
CA GLY A 251 7.53 30.86 -26.71
C GLY A 251 7.70 31.40 -25.29
N VAL A 252 6.62 31.82 -24.63
CA VAL A 252 6.63 32.36 -23.26
C VAL A 252 6.41 31.24 -22.26
N GLU A 253 7.20 31.21 -21.19
CA GLU A 253 7.08 30.20 -20.14
C GLU A 253 5.75 30.32 -19.38
N ILE A 254 4.98 29.23 -19.31
CA ILE A 254 3.73 29.10 -18.55
C ILE A 254 4.01 28.66 -17.11
N LYS A 255 3.52 29.42 -16.13
CA LYS A 255 3.64 29.13 -14.69
C LYS A 255 2.27 28.91 -14.04
N VAL A 256 2.28 28.19 -12.92
CA VAL A 256 1.08 28.02 -12.09
C VAL A 256 0.69 29.36 -11.49
N GLY A 257 -0.58 29.75 -11.69
CA GLY A 257 -1.12 31.07 -11.33
C GLY A 257 -1.28 32.01 -12.53
N ASP A 258 -0.67 31.70 -13.67
CA ASP A 258 -0.78 32.55 -14.86
C ASP A 258 -2.19 32.52 -15.46
N THR A 259 -2.51 33.59 -16.18
CA THR A 259 -3.74 33.67 -16.99
C THR A 259 -3.38 33.47 -18.44
N VAL A 260 -4.00 32.48 -19.08
CA VAL A 260 -3.76 32.10 -20.47
C VAL A 260 -5.08 32.02 -21.23
N TRP A 261 -4.98 32.14 -22.54
CA TRP A 261 -6.09 32.05 -23.49
C TRP A 261 -5.80 30.95 -24.51
N PHE A 262 -6.86 30.35 -25.07
CA PHE A 262 -6.71 29.57 -26.29
C PHE A 262 -6.61 30.51 -27.49
N LYS A 263 -5.76 30.18 -28.47
CA LYS A 263 -5.70 30.94 -29.72
C LYS A 263 -7.10 31.05 -30.35
N GLY A 264 -7.57 32.28 -30.55
CA GLY A 264 -8.91 32.57 -31.11
C GLY A 264 -10.09 32.46 -30.14
N ASN A 265 -9.87 32.25 -28.84
CA ASN A 265 -10.94 32.20 -27.84
C ASN A 265 -10.76 33.29 -26.76
N PRO A 266 -11.71 34.23 -26.61
CA PRO A 266 -11.58 35.35 -25.67
C PRO A 266 -11.68 34.95 -24.20
N ARG A 267 -12.00 33.68 -23.89
CA ARG A 267 -12.20 33.24 -22.51
C ARG A 267 -10.86 33.07 -21.77
N PRO A 268 -10.69 33.69 -20.60
CA PRO A 268 -9.48 33.53 -19.80
C PRO A 268 -9.53 32.25 -18.96
N TYR A 269 -8.38 31.60 -18.86
CA TYR A 269 -8.16 30.41 -18.06
C TYR A 269 -7.02 30.63 -17.07
N ALA A 270 -7.18 30.12 -15.85
CA ALA A 270 -6.13 30.12 -14.83
C ALA A 270 -5.35 28.81 -14.88
N VAL A 271 -4.02 28.90 -14.85
CA VAL A 271 -3.15 27.73 -14.79
C VAL A 271 -3.08 27.19 -13.37
N VAL A 272 -3.58 25.97 -13.16
CA VAL A 272 -3.59 25.31 -11.85
C VAL A 272 -2.54 24.21 -11.71
N GLY A 273 -1.92 23.79 -12.82
CA GLY A 273 -0.85 22.80 -12.79
C GLY A 273 -0.14 22.67 -14.14
N VAL A 274 1.15 22.37 -14.09
CA VAL A 274 2.00 22.15 -15.27
C VAL A 274 2.68 20.79 -15.11
N LYS A 275 2.56 19.91 -16.12
CA LYS A 275 3.15 18.57 -16.09
C LYS A 275 3.44 18.05 -17.49
N ASP A 276 4.70 17.66 -17.72
CA ASP A 276 5.14 16.90 -18.90
C ASP A 276 4.61 17.45 -20.24
N GLY A 277 4.75 18.76 -20.48
CA GLY A 277 4.30 19.42 -21.73
C GLY A 277 2.79 19.70 -21.83
N SER A 278 2.03 19.41 -20.77
CA SER A 278 0.60 19.70 -20.67
C SER A 278 0.31 20.63 -19.48
N VAL A 279 -0.76 21.41 -19.62
CA VAL A 279 -1.19 22.40 -18.63
C VAL A 279 -2.63 22.11 -18.23
N ARG A 280 -2.89 22.18 -16.92
CA ARG A 280 -4.22 22.06 -16.34
C ARG A 280 -4.79 23.45 -16.10
N LEU A 281 -5.99 23.67 -16.60
CA LEU A 281 -6.65 24.96 -16.66
C LEU A 281 -8.01 24.95 -15.95
N HIS A 282 -8.32 26.05 -15.26
CA HIS A 282 -9.65 26.36 -14.76
C HIS A 282 -10.22 27.56 -15.50
N SER A 283 -11.47 27.48 -15.95
CA SER A 283 -12.14 28.67 -16.51
C SER A 283 -12.34 29.70 -15.41
N LYS A 284 -11.93 30.95 -15.64
CA LYS A 284 -12.23 32.05 -14.70
C LYS A 284 -13.69 32.51 -14.76
N THR A 285 -14.47 32.04 -15.73
CA THR A 285 -15.86 32.50 -15.99
C THR A 285 -16.94 31.57 -15.45
N HIS A 286 -16.63 30.28 -15.25
CA HIS A 286 -17.56 29.29 -14.71
C HIS A 286 -16.84 28.56 -13.57
N CYS A 287 -17.07 29.04 -12.35
CA CYS A 287 -16.47 28.48 -11.13
C CYS A 287 -17.31 27.28 -10.65
N SER A 288 -16.94 26.07 -11.09
CA SER A 288 -17.20 24.85 -10.34
C SER A 288 -15.87 24.18 -10.06
N GLU A 289 -15.59 23.83 -8.80
CA GLU A 289 -14.31 23.27 -8.34
C GLU A 289 -13.90 21.95 -9.04
N GLU A 290 -14.81 21.30 -9.78
CA GLU A 290 -14.63 19.98 -10.39
C GLU A 290 -14.24 19.97 -11.89
N SER A 291 -14.11 21.12 -12.56
CA SER A 291 -13.95 21.19 -14.03
C SER A 291 -12.57 21.67 -14.49
N ALA A 292 -11.51 21.00 -14.04
CA ALA A 292 -10.15 21.24 -14.52
C ALA A 292 -9.92 20.53 -15.86
N THR A 293 -9.62 21.25 -16.93
CA THR A 293 -9.32 20.64 -18.24
C THR A 293 -7.81 20.59 -18.45
N THR A 294 -7.28 19.47 -18.96
CA THR A 294 -5.85 19.33 -19.29
C THR A 294 -5.69 19.48 -20.79
N VAL A 295 -4.77 20.36 -21.21
CA VAL A 295 -4.53 20.68 -22.62
C VAL A 295 -3.03 20.79 -22.91
N TRP A 296 -2.67 20.63 -24.17
CA TRP A 296 -1.32 20.89 -24.67
C TRP A 296 -1.05 22.41 -24.75
N THR A 297 0.22 22.83 -24.70
CA THR A 297 0.57 24.25 -24.56
C THR A 297 0.75 25.00 -25.87
N ASP A 298 0.87 24.28 -26.97
CA ASP A 298 0.97 24.77 -28.34
C ASP A 298 -0.29 25.51 -28.84
N ILE A 299 -1.40 25.37 -28.11
CA ILE A 299 -2.67 26.06 -28.38
C ILE A 299 -2.98 27.18 -27.38
N LEU A 300 -2.09 27.45 -26.43
CA LEU A 300 -2.24 28.46 -25.39
C LEU A 300 -1.34 29.67 -25.65
N THR A 301 -1.76 30.83 -25.14
CA THR A 301 -1.01 32.09 -25.22
C THR A 301 -1.25 32.93 -23.97
N HIS A 302 -0.24 33.67 -23.52
CA HIS A 302 -0.38 34.73 -22.51
C HIS A 302 -0.92 36.05 -23.08
N ILE A 303 -1.03 36.16 -24.40
CA ILE A 303 -1.52 37.36 -25.07
C ILE A 303 -3.05 37.28 -25.13
N ALA A 304 -3.71 38.27 -24.52
CA ALA A 304 -5.16 38.34 -24.58
C ALA A 304 -5.62 38.54 -26.04
N PRO A 305 -6.63 37.81 -26.55
CA PRO A 305 -7.09 37.92 -27.94
C PRO A 305 -7.59 39.31 -28.33
N ASP A 306 -7.98 40.13 -27.36
CA ASP A 306 -8.42 41.52 -27.50
C ASP A 306 -7.34 42.54 -27.09
N SER A 307 -6.11 42.09 -26.87
CA SER A 307 -4.98 42.99 -26.61
C SER A 307 -4.58 43.76 -27.88
N TRP A 308 -4.10 44.98 -27.67
CA TRP A 308 -3.59 45.82 -28.75
C TRP A 308 -2.44 45.17 -29.53
N GLU A 309 -1.61 44.37 -28.85
CA GLU A 309 -0.50 43.64 -29.46
C GLU A 309 -1.00 42.60 -30.46
N ARG A 310 -2.04 41.83 -30.11
CA ARG A 310 -2.66 40.86 -31.03
C ARG A 310 -3.38 41.51 -32.20
N LEU A 311 -4.06 42.63 -31.95
CA LEU A 311 -4.72 43.41 -33.01
C LEU A 311 -3.72 44.02 -33.98
N GLU A 312 -2.52 44.39 -33.51
CA GLU A 312 -1.43 44.87 -34.37
C GLU A 312 -0.86 43.72 -35.20
N ASP A 313 -0.55 42.57 -34.60
CA ASP A 313 -0.03 41.39 -35.33
C ASP A 313 -1.00 40.89 -36.43
N ASP A 314 -2.29 40.74 -36.10
CA ASP A 314 -3.30 40.28 -37.05
C ASP A 314 -3.53 41.32 -38.17
N ALA A 315 -3.36 42.61 -37.87
CA ALA A 315 -3.45 43.70 -38.85
C ALA A 315 -2.22 43.77 -39.77
N GLU A 316 -1.03 43.53 -39.25
CA GLU A 316 0.22 43.45 -40.01
C GLU A 316 0.19 42.26 -40.98
N PHE A 317 -0.24 41.08 -40.52
CA PHE A 317 -0.43 39.91 -41.40
C PHE A 317 -1.45 40.15 -42.51
N ASN A 318 -2.56 40.86 -42.23
CA ASN A 318 -3.56 41.21 -43.24
C ASN A 318 -3.03 42.22 -44.28
N ASP A 319 -2.21 43.18 -43.83
CA ASP A 319 -1.55 44.15 -44.71
C ASP A 319 -0.49 43.46 -45.61
N GLU A 320 0.26 42.48 -45.08
CA GLU A 320 1.24 41.67 -45.83
C GLU A 320 0.58 40.72 -46.85
N THR A 321 -0.55 40.13 -46.50
CA THR A 321 -1.28 39.19 -47.39
C THR A 321 -2.17 39.90 -48.41
N GLY A 322 -2.28 41.24 -48.35
CA GLY A 322 -2.96 42.08 -49.33
C GLY A 322 -4.48 41.92 -49.37
N ILE A 323 -5.09 41.30 -48.36
CA ILE A 323 -6.52 40.99 -48.31
C ILE A 323 -7.34 42.28 -48.11
N VAL A 324 -6.87 43.19 -47.24
CA VAL A 324 -7.38 44.55 -47.01
C VAL A 324 -6.22 45.40 -46.50
N GLY A 325 -5.72 46.37 -47.29
CA GLY A 325 -4.59 47.21 -46.89
C GLY A 325 -5.00 48.41 -46.02
N GLY A 326 -4.23 48.68 -44.97
CA GLY A 326 -4.37 49.82 -44.07
C GLY A 326 -4.89 49.47 -42.67
N ASN A 327 -4.92 48.19 -42.31
CA ASN A 327 -5.45 47.75 -41.02
C ASN A 327 -4.50 48.10 -39.86
N LEU A 328 -3.18 48.02 -40.06
CA LEU A 328 -2.21 48.26 -38.99
C LEU A 328 -2.23 49.72 -38.49
N ASP A 329 -2.34 50.66 -39.43
CA ASP A 329 -2.44 52.09 -39.14
C ASP A 329 -3.75 52.44 -38.42
N ILE A 330 -4.86 51.76 -38.74
CA ILE A 330 -6.14 51.93 -38.05
C ILE A 330 -6.04 51.45 -36.61
N VAL A 331 -5.45 50.27 -36.37
CA VAL A 331 -5.27 49.71 -35.03
C VAL A 331 -4.34 50.58 -34.19
N ARG A 332 -3.21 51.04 -34.74
CA ARG A 332 -2.27 51.94 -34.04
C ARG A 332 -2.91 53.29 -33.67
N ARG A 333 -3.74 53.86 -34.55
CA ARG A 333 -4.51 55.09 -34.24
C ARG A 333 -5.55 54.86 -33.15
N ALA A 334 -6.27 53.75 -33.19
CA ALA A 334 -7.25 53.39 -32.16
C ALA A 334 -6.58 53.18 -30.79
N LYS A 335 -5.40 52.54 -30.77
CA LYS A 335 -4.56 52.37 -29.56
C LYS A 335 -4.14 53.71 -28.95
N ALA A 336 -3.69 54.64 -29.80
CA ALA A 336 -3.32 55.99 -29.38
C ALA A 336 -4.51 56.79 -28.82
N LEU A 337 -5.68 56.70 -29.45
CA LEU A 337 -6.91 57.35 -28.97
C LEU A 337 -7.41 56.77 -27.64
N ALA A 338 -7.19 55.49 -27.39
CA ALA A 338 -7.51 54.82 -26.13
C ALA A 338 -6.53 55.15 -24.98
N GLY A 339 -5.50 55.97 -25.23
CA GLY A 339 -4.53 56.41 -24.21
C GLY A 339 -3.53 55.33 -23.78
N VAL A 340 -3.42 54.22 -24.52
CA VAL A 340 -2.42 53.18 -24.25
C VAL A 340 -1.11 53.58 -24.91
N GLY A 341 -0.16 54.04 -24.10
CA GLY A 341 1.11 54.59 -24.58
C GLY A 341 1.88 53.61 -25.46
N VAL A 342 2.22 54.05 -26.68
CA VAL A 342 3.21 53.40 -27.54
C VAL A 342 4.55 53.48 -26.79
N GLY A 343 5.03 52.34 -26.30
CA GLY A 343 6.37 52.23 -25.70
C GLY A 343 7.41 52.72 -26.71
N ARG A 344 8.32 53.58 -26.24
CA ARG A 344 9.50 54.01 -27.00
C ARG A 344 10.48 52.88 -27.21
#